data_AF-A0A7T3M9H6-F1
#
_entry.id   AF-A0A7T3M9H6-F1
#
_cell.length_a   1.000
_cell.length_b   1.000
_cell.length_c   1.000
_cell.angle_alpha   90.00
_cell.angle_beta   90.00
_cell.angle_gamma   90.00
#
_symmetry.space_group_name_H-M   'P 1'
#
loop_
_entity.id
_entity.type
_entity.pdbx_description
1 polymer ?
#
loop_
_entity_poly.entity_id
_entity_poly.type
_entity_poly.pdbx_seq_one_letter_code
_entity_poly.pdbx_strand_id
1 'polypeptide(L)'
;YDYGKIEYKGQPSYCMTMELLGLSLEKIFNKLNREFSLKTIFLIGKHCLNKIEYLHHRHYIHRDIKPDNFVTDLSMKNIYLIDYGLAKEYRNPITMIHRPYKDGKNLTGTARYASLNTHIGIEQSRRDDLESLGFLLIYFFKGKLPWQGLKAENKRMKYERIYKVKKETSINELCTGCPNELF
;
A
#
# COMPACT_ATOMS: atom_id res chain seq x y z
N TYR A 1 -8.17 -21.24 5.10
CA TYR A 1 -7.64 -21.21 3.73
C TYR A 1 -7.05 -22.58 3.49
N ASP A 2 -7.35 -23.18 2.34
CA ASP A 2 -6.69 -24.40 1.90
C ASP A 2 -5.67 -24.03 0.83
N TYR A 3 -4.61 -24.82 0.70
CA TYR A 3 -3.62 -24.64 -0.35
C TYR A 3 -3.18 -26.00 -0.86
N GLY A 4 -2.78 -26.05 -2.13
CA GLY A 4 -2.42 -27.31 -2.76
C GLY A 4 -1.85 -27.14 -4.15
N LYS A 5 -1.68 -28.26 -4.84
CA LYS A 5 -1.33 -28.32 -6.25
C LYS A 5 -2.52 -28.87 -7.02
N ILE A 6 -2.90 -28.19 -8.09
CA ILE A 6 -3.92 -28.63 -9.02
C ILE A 6 -3.32 -28.72 -10.42
N GLU A 7 -3.93 -29.52 -11.28
CA GLU A 7 -3.68 -29.45 -12.71
C GLU A 7 -4.60 -28.39 -13.31
N TYR A 8 -4.02 -27.33 -13.88
CA TYR A 8 -4.76 -26.27 -14.55
C TYR A 8 -4.20 -26.08 -15.95
N LYS A 9 -5.03 -26.30 -16.97
CA LYS A 9 -4.63 -26.25 -18.38
C LYS A 9 -3.42 -27.14 -18.71
N GLY A 10 -3.36 -28.35 -18.14
CA GLY A 10 -2.28 -29.31 -18.36
C GLY A 10 -0.96 -28.97 -17.68
N GLN A 11 -0.94 -28.01 -16.75
CA GLN A 11 0.25 -27.66 -15.97
C GLN A 11 0.00 -27.74 -14.47
N PRO A 12 0.96 -28.27 -13.69
CA PRO A 12 0.88 -28.27 -12.23
C PRO A 12 0.97 -26.84 -11.71
N SER A 13 -0.07 -26.39 -11.02
CA SER A 13 -0.21 -25.04 -10.49
C SER A 13 -0.46 -25.05 -9.00
N TYR A 14 0.19 -24.16 -8.25
CA TYR A 14 -0.15 -23.93 -6.84
C TYR A 14 -1.46 -23.14 -6.75
N CYS A 15 -2.37 -23.59 -5.89
CA CYS A 15 -3.62 -22.89 -5.61
C CYS A 15 -3.76 -22.59 -4.12
N MET A 16 -4.50 -21.55 -3.81
CA MET A 16 -4.94 -21.21 -2.47
C MET A 16 -6.42 -20.83 -2.53
N THR A 17 -7.24 -21.43 -1.68
CA THR A 17 -8.63 -21.03 -1.48
C THR A 17 -8.69 -19.97 -0.39
N MET A 18 -9.46 -18.91 -0.65
CA MET A 18 -9.66 -17.81 0.27
C MET A 18 -11.12 -17.37 0.24
N GLU A 19 -11.52 -16.67 1.28
CA GLU A 19 -12.85 -16.07 1.36
C GLU A 19 -13.08 -15.13 0.16
N LEU A 20 -14.26 -15.22 -0.45
CA LEU A 20 -14.65 -14.31 -1.51
C LEU A 20 -15.05 -12.96 -0.90
N LEU A 21 -14.28 -11.93 -1.23
CA LEU A 21 -14.51 -10.56 -0.79
C LEU A 21 -15.14 -9.72 -1.91
N GLY A 22 -15.48 -8.48 -1.58
CA GLY A 22 -16.02 -7.48 -2.50
C GLY A 22 -14.97 -6.83 -3.40
N LEU A 23 -15.22 -5.58 -3.79
CA LEU A 23 -14.34 -4.85 -4.70
C LEU A 23 -13.16 -4.22 -3.95
N SER A 24 -12.03 -4.06 -4.64
CA SER A 24 -10.95 -3.22 -4.13
C SER A 24 -11.34 -1.75 -4.10
N LEU A 25 -10.70 -0.98 -3.20
CA LEU A 25 -10.92 0.46 -3.13
C LEU A 25 -10.57 1.14 -4.45
N GLU A 26 -9.56 0.67 -5.20
CA GLU A 26 -9.27 1.19 -6.56
C GLU A 26 -10.44 0.97 -7.52
N LYS A 27 -11.06 -0.22 -7.51
CA LYS A 27 -12.23 -0.51 -8.36
C LYS A 27 -13.42 0.35 -7.98
N ILE A 28 -13.67 0.54 -6.68
CA ILE A 28 -14.74 1.40 -6.19
C ILE A 28 -14.47 2.86 -6.59
N PHE A 29 -13.24 3.33 -6.42
CA PHE A 29 -12.84 4.69 -6.76
C PHE A 29 -13.06 4.97 -8.25
N ASN A 30 -12.64 4.07 -9.14
CA ASN A 30 -12.87 4.21 -10.57
C ASN A 30 -14.36 4.16 -10.95
N LYS A 31 -15.18 3.35 -10.28
CA LYS A 31 -16.64 3.32 -10.49
C LYS A 31 -17.33 4.63 -10.08
N LEU A 32 -16.77 5.36 -9.14
CA LEU A 32 -17.25 6.67 -8.69
C LEU A 32 -16.53 7.83 -9.39
N ASN A 33 -16.09 7.63 -10.64
CA ASN A 33 -15.40 8.64 -11.44
C ASN A 33 -14.16 9.24 -10.75
N ARG A 34 -13.51 8.48 -9.88
CA ARG A 34 -12.31 8.86 -9.13
C ARG A 34 -12.55 10.02 -8.16
N GLU A 35 -13.74 10.06 -7.58
CA GLU A 35 -14.10 11.01 -6.53
C GLU A 35 -14.66 10.28 -5.31
N PHE A 36 -14.09 10.58 -4.14
CA PHE A 36 -14.65 10.19 -2.85
C PHE A 36 -14.99 11.44 -2.05
N SER A 37 -16.09 11.39 -1.30
CA SER A 37 -16.37 12.43 -0.31
C SER A 37 -15.33 12.42 0.80
N LEU A 38 -15.10 13.57 1.44
CA LEU A 38 -14.22 13.67 2.61
C LEU A 38 -14.59 12.67 3.72
N LYS A 39 -15.89 12.52 3.99
CA LYS A 39 -16.39 11.54 4.96
C LYS A 39 -15.97 10.12 4.59
N THR A 40 -16.06 9.75 3.31
CA THR A 40 -15.63 8.45 2.80
C THR A 40 -14.12 8.27 2.97
N ILE A 41 -13.31 9.27 2.64
CA ILE A 41 -11.85 9.22 2.78
C ILE A 41 -11.44 8.99 4.24
N PHE A 42 -12.04 9.71 5.19
CA PHE A 42 -11.74 9.53 6.62
C PHE A 42 -12.17 8.17 7.14
N LEU A 43 -13.35 7.67 6.73
CA LEU A 43 -13.80 6.33 7.08
C LEU A 43 -12.84 5.26 6.53
N ILE A 44 -12.45 5.37 5.26
CA ILE A 44 -11.46 4.49 4.64
C ILE A 44 -10.14 4.54 5.43
N GLY A 45 -9.63 5.74 5.71
CA GLY A 45 -8.38 5.93 6.46
C GLY A 45 -8.41 5.24 7.82
N LYS A 46 -9.49 5.39 8.59
CA LYS A 46 -9.69 4.72 9.87
C LYS A 46 -9.65 3.19 9.72
N HIS A 47 -10.39 2.63 8.77
CA HIS A 47 -10.43 1.19 8.57
C HIS A 47 -9.07 0.63 8.09
N CYS A 48 -8.41 1.30 7.16
CA CYS A 48 -7.10 0.91 6.66
C CYS A 48 -6.03 0.96 7.77
N LEU A 49 -6.03 2.02 8.57
CA LEU A 49 -5.12 2.18 9.71
C LEU A 49 -5.28 1.02 10.70
N ASN A 50 -6.53 0.66 11.07
CA ASN A 50 -6.81 -0.46 11.96
C ASN A 50 -6.27 -1.79 11.40
N LYS A 51 -6.33 -2.02 10.07
CA LYS A 51 -5.78 -3.24 9.46
C LYS A 51 -4.26 -3.27 9.47
N ILE A 52 -3.61 -2.13 9.18
CA ILE A 52 -2.15 -2.00 9.25
C ILE A 52 -1.67 -2.19 10.68
N GLU A 53 -2.31 -1.53 11.65
CA GLU A 53 -2.02 -1.67 13.07
C GLU A 53 -2.16 -3.13 13.53
N TYR A 54 -3.23 -3.81 13.13
CA TYR A 54 -3.41 -5.23 13.44
C TYR A 54 -2.24 -6.08 12.92
N LEU A 55 -1.83 -5.88 11.66
CA LEU A 55 -0.70 -6.60 11.08
C LEU A 55 0.61 -6.33 11.84
N HIS A 56 0.84 -5.06 12.20
CA HIS A 56 2.01 -4.64 12.98
C HIS A 56 2.03 -5.26 14.38
N HIS A 57 0.86 -5.44 15.01
CA HIS A 57 0.73 -6.18 16.26
C HIS A 57 1.09 -7.66 16.10
N ARG A 58 0.84 -8.24 14.93
CA ARG A 58 1.27 -9.60 14.58
C ARG A 58 2.73 -9.68 14.12
N HIS A 59 3.53 -8.64 14.35
CA HIS A 59 4.98 -8.57 14.08
C HIS A 59 5.36 -8.48 12.60
N TYR A 60 4.41 -8.25 11.69
CA TYR A 60 4.64 -8.09 10.26
C TYR A 60 4.42 -6.66 9.79
N ILE A 61 5.07 -6.29 8.69
CA ILE A 61 4.77 -5.12 7.85
C ILE A 61 4.30 -5.61 6.48
N HIS A 62 3.44 -4.85 5.81
CA HIS A 62 2.84 -5.27 4.54
C HIS A 62 3.75 -5.01 3.34
N ARG A 63 4.39 -3.84 3.29
CA ARG A 63 5.32 -3.41 2.23
C ARG A 63 4.73 -3.20 0.83
N ASP A 64 3.40 -3.23 0.70
CA ASP A 64 2.71 -2.93 -0.56
C ASP A 64 1.31 -2.35 -0.31
N ILE A 65 1.27 -1.32 0.54
CA ILE A 65 0.05 -0.56 0.83
C ILE A 65 -0.37 0.21 -0.43
N LYS A 66 -1.49 -0.20 -1.01
CA LYS A 66 -2.08 0.42 -2.20
C LYS A 66 -3.60 0.17 -2.25
N PRO A 67 -4.37 1.01 -2.96
CA PRO A 67 -5.83 0.86 -3.09
C PRO A 67 -6.32 -0.53 -3.53
N ASP A 68 -5.53 -1.24 -4.35
CA ASP A 68 -5.89 -2.58 -4.82
C ASP A 68 -5.87 -3.66 -3.73
N ASN A 69 -5.04 -3.49 -2.70
CA ASN A 69 -4.86 -4.47 -1.62
C ASN A 69 -5.83 -4.23 -0.45
N PHE A 70 -6.64 -3.18 -0.52
CA PHE A 70 -7.76 -2.97 0.38
C PHE A 70 -9.06 -3.31 -0.35
N VAL A 71 -9.77 -4.32 0.14
CA VAL A 71 -11.01 -4.83 -0.47
C VAL A 71 -12.16 -4.79 0.53
N THR A 72 -13.38 -4.51 0.07
CA THR A 72 -14.53 -4.52 0.97
C THR A 72 -15.00 -5.95 1.25
N ASP A 73 -15.80 -6.18 2.29
CA ASP A 73 -16.73 -7.33 2.25
C ASP A 73 -17.82 -7.13 1.18
N LEU A 74 -18.61 -8.17 0.93
CA LEU A 74 -19.76 -8.11 0.02
C LEU A 74 -20.83 -7.10 0.46
N SER A 75 -20.90 -6.80 1.77
CA SER A 75 -21.85 -5.83 2.34
C SER A 75 -21.36 -4.38 2.32
N MET A 76 -20.12 -4.14 1.89
CA MET A 76 -19.42 -2.85 1.93
C MET A 76 -19.32 -2.21 3.33
N LYS A 77 -19.42 -3.00 4.40
CA LYS A 77 -19.35 -2.51 5.79
C LYS A 77 -17.95 -2.52 6.37
N ASN A 78 -17.12 -3.47 5.92
CA ASN A 78 -15.73 -3.58 6.35
C ASN A 78 -14.78 -3.53 5.16
N ILE A 79 -13.54 -3.15 5.47
CA ILE A 79 -12.39 -3.20 4.54
C ILE A 79 -11.41 -4.22 5.10
N TYR A 80 -10.87 -5.06 4.23
CA TYR A 80 -9.89 -6.10 4.49
C TYR A 80 -8.59 -5.75 3.78
N LEU A 81 -7.47 -6.11 4.40
CA LEU A 81 -6.14 -6.05 3.80
C LEU A 81 -5.80 -7.44 3.26
N ILE A 82 -5.45 -7.52 1.98
CA ILE A 82 -5.12 -8.76 1.26
C ILE A 82 -3.73 -8.66 0.62
N ASP A 83 -3.27 -9.76 0.02
CA ASP A 83 -1.98 -9.86 -0.67
C ASP A 83 -0.76 -9.65 0.25
N TYR A 84 -0.54 -10.63 1.14
CA TYR A 84 0.61 -10.68 2.02
C TYR A 84 1.88 -11.21 1.33
N GLY A 85 1.92 -11.31 -0.01
CA GLY A 85 3.06 -11.90 -0.74
C GLY A 85 4.38 -11.14 -0.57
N LEU A 86 4.32 -9.85 -0.21
CA LEU A 86 5.49 -9.02 0.09
C LEU A 86 5.69 -8.74 1.59
N ALA A 87 4.76 -9.22 2.43
CA ALA A 87 4.80 -8.99 3.85
C ALA A 87 6.05 -9.59 4.48
N LYS A 88 6.54 -8.97 5.55
CA LYS A 88 7.78 -9.37 6.21
C LYS A 88 7.73 -9.10 7.69
N GLU A 89 8.24 -10.04 8.48
CA GLU A 89 8.41 -9.84 9.92
C GLU A 89 9.37 -8.67 10.17
N TYR A 90 8.99 -7.67 10.96
CA TYR A 90 9.85 -6.51 11.28
C TYR A 90 10.52 -6.63 12.66
N ARG A 91 10.03 -7.52 13.52
CA ARG A 91 10.60 -7.82 14.84
C ARG A 91 10.38 -9.28 15.18
N ASN A 92 11.29 -9.86 15.95
CA ASN A 92 11.11 -11.21 16.46
C ASN A 92 9.86 -11.28 17.36
N PRO A 93 8.97 -12.27 17.19
CA PRO A 93 7.70 -12.34 17.93
C PRO A 93 7.86 -12.69 19.41
N ILE A 94 8.99 -13.26 19.83
CA ILE A 94 9.26 -13.69 21.21
C ILE A 94 10.06 -12.61 21.95
N THR A 95 11.23 -12.26 21.42
CA THR A 95 12.17 -11.31 22.05
C THR A 95 11.76 -9.85 21.84
N MET A 96 10.81 -9.60 20.92
CA MET A 96 10.37 -8.26 20.52
C MET A 96 11.48 -7.37 19.92
N ILE A 97 12.65 -7.96 19.66
CA ILE A 97 13.80 -7.26 19.06
C ILE A 97 13.46 -6.89 17.63
N HIS A 98 13.52 -5.59 17.34
CA HIS A 98 13.32 -5.05 16.00
C HIS A 98 14.47 -5.45 15.08
N ARG A 99 14.17 -5.71 13.79
CA ARG A 99 15.21 -5.94 12.80
C ARG A 99 16.15 -4.72 12.71
N PRO A 100 17.47 -4.94 12.58
CA PRO A 100 18.41 -3.84 12.46
C PRO A 100 18.17 -3.09 11.15
N TYR A 101 18.56 -1.81 11.15
CA TYR A 101 18.67 -1.03 9.93
C TYR A 101 19.58 -1.73 8.92
N LYS A 102 19.16 -1.76 7.66
CA LYS A 102 19.95 -2.23 6.52
C LYS A 102 19.60 -1.39 5.31
N ASP A 103 20.58 -1.09 4.48
CA ASP A 103 20.42 -0.45 3.17
C ASP A 103 20.73 -1.46 2.04
N GLY A 104 20.88 -0.96 0.81
CA GLY A 104 21.17 -1.80 -0.36
C GLY A 104 20.02 -2.72 -0.79
N LYS A 105 18.78 -2.44 -0.35
CA LYS A 105 17.59 -3.19 -0.79
C LYS A 105 17.11 -2.71 -2.16
N ASN A 106 16.58 -3.64 -2.94
CA ASN A 106 15.83 -3.29 -4.14
C ASN A 106 14.46 -2.72 -3.77
N LEU A 107 13.99 -1.75 -4.58
CA LEU A 107 12.63 -1.24 -4.46
C LEU A 107 11.65 -2.42 -4.56
N THR A 108 10.86 -2.60 -3.51
CA THR A 108 9.82 -3.63 -3.41
C THR A 108 8.47 -2.96 -3.20
N GLY A 109 7.42 -3.52 -3.80
CA GLY A 109 6.08 -2.94 -3.78
C GLY A 109 5.86 -1.90 -4.87
N THR A 110 4.75 -1.17 -4.76
CA THR A 110 4.30 -0.24 -5.77
C THR A 110 4.94 1.14 -5.61
N ALA A 111 5.86 1.50 -6.51
CA ALA A 111 6.63 2.76 -6.46
C ALA A 111 5.80 4.05 -6.24
N ARG A 112 4.54 4.06 -6.70
CA ARG A 112 3.60 5.18 -6.52
C ARG A 112 3.34 5.46 -5.04
N TYR A 113 3.14 4.41 -4.24
CA TYR A 113 2.78 4.51 -2.82
C TYR A 113 3.97 4.22 -1.89
N ALA A 114 5.06 3.63 -2.40
CA ALA A 114 6.25 3.34 -1.60
C ALA A 114 6.84 4.59 -0.92
N SER A 115 7.32 4.42 0.32
CA SER A 115 7.98 5.47 1.11
C SER A 115 9.27 5.98 0.46
N LEU A 116 9.72 7.17 0.85
CA LEU A 116 11.02 7.71 0.43
C LEU A 116 12.18 6.77 0.81
N ASN A 117 12.12 6.14 1.99
CA ASN A 117 13.12 5.16 2.42
C ASN A 117 13.18 3.94 1.49
N THR A 118 12.02 3.48 1.01
CA THR A 118 11.94 2.34 0.10
C THR A 118 12.60 2.65 -1.25
N HIS A 119 12.48 3.88 -1.73
CA HIS A 119 13.13 4.32 -2.96
C HIS A 119 14.66 4.32 -2.87
N ILE A 120 15.23 4.65 -1.71
CA ILE A 120 16.68 4.65 -1.47
C ILE A 120 17.22 3.32 -0.92
N GLY A 121 16.41 2.26 -0.97
CA GLY A 121 16.85 0.91 -0.64
C GLY A 121 17.06 0.65 0.85
N ILE A 122 16.42 1.43 1.72
CA ILE A 122 16.41 1.17 3.17
C ILE A 122 15.39 0.08 3.48
N GLU A 123 15.76 -0.84 4.38
CA GLU A 123 14.87 -1.88 4.91
C GLU A 123 13.62 -1.24 5.53
N GLN A 124 12.46 -1.65 5.03
CA GLN A 124 11.18 -1.12 5.46
C GLN A 124 10.87 -1.53 6.90
N SER A 125 10.13 -0.66 7.59
CA SER A 125 9.60 -0.84 8.94
C SER A 125 8.15 -0.33 8.98
N ARG A 126 7.55 -0.31 10.18
CA ARG A 126 6.16 0.13 10.37
C ARG A 126 5.86 1.53 9.80
N ARG A 127 6.83 2.44 9.88
CA ARG A 127 6.68 3.83 9.37
C ARG A 127 6.44 3.87 7.86
N ASP A 128 6.98 2.91 7.12
CA ASP A 128 6.91 2.88 5.67
C ASP A 128 5.52 2.46 5.17
N ASP A 129 4.83 1.56 5.91
CA ASP A 129 3.41 1.26 5.67
C ASP A 129 2.52 2.49 5.95
N LEU A 130 2.82 3.26 7.00
CA LEU A 130 2.05 4.46 7.37
C LEU A 130 2.27 5.63 6.40
N GLU A 131 3.51 5.86 5.95
CA GLU A 131 3.79 6.85 4.89
C GLU A 131 3.06 6.49 3.59
N SER A 132 3.05 5.18 3.24
CA SER A 132 2.30 4.68 2.09
C SER A 132 0.79 4.89 2.24
N LEU A 133 0.25 4.73 3.45
CA LEU A 133 -1.16 5.05 3.74
C LEU A 133 -1.45 6.55 3.56
N GLY A 134 -0.55 7.44 4.00
CA GLY A 134 -0.67 8.89 3.78
C GLY A 134 -0.78 9.23 2.29
N PHE A 135 0.14 8.70 1.47
CA PHE A 135 0.07 8.88 0.01
C PHE A 135 -1.22 8.32 -0.60
N LEU A 136 -1.74 7.22 -0.07
CA LEU A 136 -3.01 6.61 -0.51
C LEU A 136 -4.22 7.51 -0.19
N LEU A 137 -4.28 8.13 0.99
CA LEU A 137 -5.36 9.05 1.36
C LEU A 137 -5.32 10.34 0.54
N ILE A 138 -4.13 10.91 0.34
CA ILE A 138 -3.95 12.08 -0.54
C ILE A 138 -4.31 11.73 -1.98
N TYR A 139 -3.99 10.53 -2.44
CA TYR A 139 -4.40 10.04 -3.77
C TYR A 139 -5.91 10.00 -3.92
N PHE A 140 -6.66 9.52 -2.93
CA PHE A 140 -8.12 9.53 -2.97
C PHE A 140 -8.71 10.94 -2.91
N PHE A 141 -8.07 11.85 -2.17
CA PHE A 141 -8.51 13.24 -2.10
C PHE A 141 -8.26 14.02 -3.40
N LYS A 142 -7.06 13.91 -3.97
CA LYS A 142 -6.64 14.68 -5.15
C LYS A 142 -6.96 14.00 -6.49
N GLY A 143 -7.39 12.74 -6.48
CA GLY A 143 -7.58 11.93 -7.67
C GLY A 143 -6.28 11.47 -8.35
N LYS A 144 -5.14 12.12 -8.08
CA LYS A 144 -3.80 11.77 -8.56
C LYS A 144 -2.71 12.29 -7.64
N LEU A 145 -1.55 11.66 -7.69
CA LEU A 145 -0.30 12.11 -7.07
C LEU A 145 0.61 12.78 -8.11
N PRO A 146 1.43 13.78 -7.72
CA PRO A 146 2.29 14.54 -8.64
C PRO A 146 3.27 13.67 -9.46
N TRP A 147 3.68 12.53 -8.91
CA TRP A 147 4.60 11.59 -9.54
C TRP A 147 3.92 10.51 -10.41
N GLN A 148 2.66 10.71 -10.82
CA GLN A 148 1.97 9.83 -11.77
C GLN A 148 2.20 10.23 -13.23
N GLY A 149 2.16 9.26 -14.14
CA GLY A 149 2.23 9.52 -15.59
C GLY A 149 3.62 9.89 -16.13
N LEU A 150 4.66 9.84 -15.30
CA LEU A 150 6.03 10.15 -15.72
C LEU A 150 6.52 9.16 -16.79
N LYS A 151 6.95 9.70 -17.93
CA LYS A 151 7.61 8.95 -19.01
C LYS A 151 9.04 8.61 -18.59
N ALA A 152 9.56 7.46 -18.99
CA ALA A 152 10.95 7.04 -18.82
C ALA A 152 11.25 5.89 -19.79
N GLU A 153 12.52 5.72 -20.18
CA GLU A 153 12.95 4.69 -21.14
C GLU A 153 12.85 3.27 -20.55
N ASN A 154 13.12 3.15 -19.26
CA ASN A 154 13.07 1.87 -18.55
C ASN A 154 12.53 2.03 -17.13
N LYS A 155 12.25 0.88 -16.50
CA LYS A 155 11.64 0.79 -15.17
C LYS A 155 12.50 1.47 -14.08
N ARG A 156 13.83 1.34 -14.16
CA ARG A 156 14.76 1.95 -13.21
C ARG A 156 14.70 3.48 -13.28
N MET A 157 14.84 4.04 -14.48
CA MET A 157 14.72 5.49 -14.68
C MET A 157 13.33 6.02 -14.27
N LYS A 158 12.27 5.22 -14.47
CA LYS A 158 10.93 5.57 -14.00
C LYS A 158 10.88 5.70 -12.48
N TYR A 159 11.50 4.76 -11.76
CA TYR A 159 11.56 4.78 -10.30
C TYR A 159 12.41 5.94 -9.78
N GLU A 160 13.55 6.21 -10.41
CA GLU A 160 14.39 7.38 -10.11
C GLU A 160 13.63 8.70 -10.31
N ARG A 161 12.85 8.83 -11.40
CA ARG A 161 12.00 10.02 -11.64
C ARG A 161 10.89 10.16 -10.60
N ILE A 162 10.21 9.06 -10.24
CA ILE A 162 9.19 9.07 -9.17
C ILE A 162 9.82 9.51 -7.85
N TYR A 163 10.97 8.94 -7.48
CA TYR A 163 11.70 9.31 -6.28
C TYR A 163 12.05 10.79 -6.26
N LYS A 164 12.61 11.30 -7.36
CA LYS A 164 12.98 12.72 -7.49
C LYS A 164 11.79 13.64 -7.22
N VAL A 165 10.67 13.41 -7.91
CA VAL A 165 9.45 14.21 -7.71
C VAL A 165 8.93 14.08 -6.28
N LYS A 166 8.87 12.87 -5.70
CA LYS A 166 8.45 12.67 -4.30
C LYS A 166 9.32 13.45 -3.31
N LYS A 167 10.63 13.48 -3.53
CA LYS A 167 11.59 14.16 -2.64
C LYS A 167 11.51 15.68 -2.77
N GLU A 168 11.23 16.19 -3.97
CA GLU A 168 11.15 17.61 -4.27
C GLU A 168 9.80 18.22 -3.88
N THR A 169 8.70 17.46 -3.92
CA THR A 169 7.37 17.91 -3.47
C THR A 169 7.33 17.98 -1.95
N SER A 170 7.20 19.18 -1.39
CA SER A 170 7.02 19.37 0.05
C SER A 170 5.67 18.83 0.52
N ILE A 171 5.54 18.47 1.81
CA ILE A 171 4.25 18.02 2.38
C ILE A 171 3.18 19.11 2.21
N ASN A 172 3.52 20.38 2.45
CA ASN A 172 2.58 21.49 2.27
C ASN A 172 2.06 21.58 0.83
N GLU A 173 2.94 21.45 -0.17
CA GLU A 173 2.54 21.43 -1.58
C GLU A 173 1.70 20.20 -1.93
N LEU A 174 2.14 19.03 -1.47
CA LEU A 174 1.42 17.77 -1.68
C LEU A 174 0.01 17.84 -1.09
N CYS A 175 -0.14 18.48 0.05
CA CYS A 175 -1.38 18.55 0.81
C CYS A 175 -2.17 19.84 0.58
N THR A 176 -1.75 20.73 -0.33
CA THR A 176 -2.52 21.92 -0.69
C THR A 176 -3.97 21.56 -1.00
N GLY A 177 -4.91 22.17 -0.27
CA GLY A 177 -6.36 21.95 -0.38
C GLY A 177 -6.90 20.76 0.41
N CYS A 178 -6.05 19.91 0.98
CA CYS A 178 -6.47 18.85 1.89
C CYS A 178 -6.91 19.45 3.25
N PRO A 179 -7.83 18.80 3.97
CA PRO A 179 -8.09 19.12 5.37
C PRO A 179 -6.86 18.86 6.24
N ASN A 180 -6.71 19.64 7.33
CA ASN A 180 -5.54 19.61 8.21
C ASN A 180 -5.31 18.23 8.84
N GLU A 181 -6.35 17.42 9.01
CA GLU A 181 -6.24 16.08 9.60
C GLU A 181 -5.50 15.08 8.70
N LEU A 182 -5.24 15.41 7.42
CA LEU A 182 -4.49 14.56 6.50
C LEU A 182 -2.97 14.83 6.48
N PHE A 183 -2.45 15.86 7.15
CA PHE A 183 -1.02 16.20 7.11
C PHE A 183 -0.47 16.93 8.33
#